data_AF-A0A076KUW8-F1
#
_entry.id   AF-A0A076KUW8-F1
#
_cell.length_a   1.000
_cell.length_b   1.000
_cell.length_c   1.000
_cell.angle_alpha   90.00
_cell.angle_beta   90.00
_cell.angle_gamma   90.00
#
_symmetry.space_group_name_H-M   'P 1'
#
loop_
_entity.id
_entity.type
_entity.pdbx_description
1 polymer ?
#
loop_
_entity_poly.entity_id
_entity_poly.type
_entity_poly.pdbx_seq_one_letter_code
_entity_poly.pdbx_strand_id
1 'polypeptide(L)'
;MEFFGLKKEDTPTMRLIKLEEEMTKFKPQTSDIGESDIRDFVTGVLEGKVKQHLLSEDVPEGWDKEPVKVLVGKNFDEVAFDKSKNVLVEFYAPWCGHCKQLAPIYDELAEKYKDSSDVVIAKMDATANELEHTKINSFPTIKLYKKGTNEVIDFNGERTLEGIRRFIDTDGVDGAAVKEEEEDEEEEKDDEQAKRDEL
;
A
#
# COMPACT_ATOMS: atom_id res chain seq x y z
N MET A 1 -16.02 -13.78 -4.44
CA MET A 1 -14.78 -14.53 -4.72
C MET A 1 -13.62 -13.56 -4.85
N GLU A 2 -13.73 -12.55 -5.72
CA GLU A 2 -12.72 -11.49 -5.90
C GLU A 2 -12.31 -10.76 -4.60
N PHE A 3 -13.26 -10.39 -3.73
CA PHE A 3 -12.95 -9.74 -2.44
C PHE A 3 -11.96 -10.52 -1.55
N PHE A 4 -11.94 -11.86 -1.67
CA PHE A 4 -11.04 -12.75 -0.94
C PHE A 4 -9.87 -13.26 -1.80
N GLY A 5 -9.69 -12.71 -3.00
CA GLY A 5 -8.67 -13.15 -3.95
C GLY A 5 -8.86 -14.60 -4.41
N LEU A 6 -10.10 -15.09 -4.38
CA LEU A 6 -10.42 -16.47 -4.74
C LEU A 6 -10.76 -16.58 -6.23
N LYS A 7 -10.16 -17.56 -6.90
CA LYS A 7 -10.58 -18.06 -8.21
C LYS A 7 -11.51 -19.27 -8.02
N LYS A 8 -12.19 -19.73 -9.08
CA LYS A 8 -13.12 -20.87 -8.96
C LYS A 8 -12.38 -22.17 -8.64
N GLU A 9 -11.15 -22.28 -9.12
CA GLU A 9 -10.27 -23.43 -8.97
C GLU A 9 -9.77 -23.58 -7.52
N ASP A 10 -9.81 -22.50 -6.74
CA ASP A 10 -9.48 -22.52 -5.31
C ASP A 10 -10.59 -23.13 -4.45
N THR A 11 -11.72 -23.53 -5.03
CA THR A 11 -12.87 -24.06 -4.29
C THR A 11 -12.91 -25.60 -4.30
N PRO A 12 -13.31 -26.24 -3.18
CA PRO A 12 -13.76 -25.63 -1.92
C PRO A 12 -12.60 -25.13 -1.04
N THR A 13 -12.81 -24.04 -0.30
CA THR A 13 -11.84 -23.47 0.66
C THR A 13 -12.54 -22.63 1.73
N MET A 14 -11.82 -22.23 2.78
CA MET A 14 -12.30 -21.34 3.84
C MET A 14 -11.46 -20.06 3.94
N ARG A 15 -12.07 -18.97 4.41
CA ARG A 15 -11.42 -17.68 4.73
C ARG A 15 -12.02 -17.15 6.02
N LEU A 16 -11.22 -16.44 6.82
CA LEU A 16 -11.68 -15.71 8.00
C LEU A 16 -11.42 -14.22 7.77
N ILE A 17 -12.36 -13.37 8.17
CA ILE A 17 -12.21 -11.92 8.12
C ILE A 17 -12.49 -11.32 9.51
N LYS A 18 -11.61 -10.44 9.97
CA LYS A 18 -11.87 -9.54 11.09
C LYS A 18 -12.38 -8.21 10.53
N LEU A 19 -13.55 -7.78 10.99
CA LEU A 19 -14.26 -6.57 10.53
C LEU A 19 -14.19 -5.46 11.59
N GLU A 20 -13.00 -5.18 12.09
CA GLU A 20 -12.73 -4.07 13.01
C GLU A 20 -12.44 -2.79 12.19
N GLU A 21 -11.77 -1.79 12.78
CA GLU A 21 -11.35 -0.57 12.07
C GLU A 21 -10.53 -0.91 10.81
N GLU A 22 -9.68 -1.95 10.89
CA GLU A 22 -9.00 -2.53 9.74
C GLU A 22 -9.59 -3.89 9.35
N MET A 23 -10.02 -4.02 8.09
CA MET A 23 -10.48 -5.30 7.54
C MET A 23 -9.29 -6.22 7.26
N THR A 24 -9.07 -7.21 8.11
CA THR A 24 -7.98 -8.19 7.95
C THR A 24 -8.51 -9.54 7.51
N LYS A 25 -7.99 -10.06 6.39
CA LYS A 25 -8.37 -11.37 5.83
C LYS A 25 -7.33 -12.42 6.23
N PHE A 26 -7.74 -13.67 6.39
CA PHE A 26 -6.87 -14.79 6.72
C PHE A 26 -7.16 -16.00 5.82
N LYS A 27 -6.10 -16.73 5.47
CA LYS A 27 -6.13 -17.95 4.65
C LYS A 27 -5.62 -19.14 5.47
N PRO A 28 -6.27 -20.31 5.44
CA PRO A 28 -5.77 -21.51 6.10
C PRO A 28 -4.49 -22.01 5.44
N GLN A 29 -3.65 -22.69 6.21
CA GLN A 29 -2.42 -23.32 5.69
C GLN A 29 -2.70 -24.61 4.91
N THR A 30 -3.86 -25.24 5.15
CA THR A 30 -4.32 -26.44 4.46
C THR A 30 -5.51 -26.13 3.53
N SER A 31 -5.68 -26.95 2.49
CA SER A 31 -6.88 -27.00 1.66
C SER A 31 -7.97 -27.91 2.23
N ASP A 32 -7.65 -28.70 3.25
CA ASP A 32 -8.61 -29.61 3.89
C ASP A 32 -9.68 -28.83 4.68
N ILE A 33 -10.88 -29.39 4.72
CA ILE A 33 -12.08 -28.76 5.31
C ILE A 33 -12.70 -29.70 6.35
N GLY A 34 -11.86 -30.42 7.09
CA GLY A 34 -12.28 -31.26 8.21
C GLY A 34 -12.63 -30.41 9.44
N GLU A 35 -13.31 -31.03 10.42
CA GLU A 35 -13.68 -30.35 11.67
C GLU A 35 -12.44 -29.83 12.41
N SER A 36 -11.39 -30.65 12.49
CA SER A 36 -10.12 -30.27 13.12
C SER A 36 -9.46 -29.11 12.39
N ASP A 37 -9.44 -29.13 11.05
CA ASP A 37 -8.80 -28.08 10.25
C ASP A 37 -9.49 -26.72 10.43
N ILE A 38 -10.83 -26.73 10.46
CA ILE A 38 -11.62 -25.52 10.72
C ILE A 38 -11.32 -24.99 12.13
N ARG A 39 -11.30 -25.87 13.15
CA ARG A 39 -11.03 -25.49 14.54
C ARG A 39 -9.64 -24.90 14.69
N ASP A 40 -8.63 -25.57 14.16
CA ASP A 40 -7.23 -25.14 14.25
C ASP A 40 -7.00 -23.81 13.52
N PHE A 41 -7.64 -23.61 12.36
CA PHE A 41 -7.57 -22.35 11.64
C PHE A 41 -8.20 -21.19 12.44
N VAL A 42 -9.41 -21.38 12.97
CA VAL A 42 -10.09 -20.34 13.77
C VAL A 42 -9.30 -20.02 15.03
N THR A 43 -8.88 -21.04 15.79
CA THR A 43 -8.06 -20.86 16.99
C THR A 43 -6.74 -20.17 16.66
N GLY A 44 -6.07 -20.58 15.58
CA GLY A 44 -4.81 -19.97 15.16
C GLY A 44 -4.96 -18.49 14.80
N VAL A 45 -6.08 -18.07 14.18
CA VAL A 45 -6.35 -16.65 13.90
C VAL A 45 -6.66 -15.86 15.18
N LEU A 46 -7.42 -16.44 16.12
CA LEU A 46 -7.73 -15.81 17.40
C LEU A 46 -6.49 -15.66 18.30
N GLU A 47 -5.57 -16.62 18.24
CA GLU A 47 -4.30 -16.60 18.98
C GLU A 47 -3.19 -15.80 18.27
N GLY A 48 -3.47 -15.24 17.09
CA GLY A 48 -2.49 -14.46 16.30
C GLY A 48 -1.38 -15.30 15.66
N LYS A 49 -1.53 -16.63 15.60
CA LYS A 49 -0.56 -17.55 14.97
C LYS A 49 -0.65 -17.58 13.45
N VAL A 50 -1.82 -17.23 12.90
CA VAL A 50 -2.03 -17.15 11.45
C VAL A 50 -1.82 -15.71 11.01
N LYS A 51 -0.86 -15.51 10.09
CA LYS A 51 -0.60 -14.19 9.49
C LYS A 51 -1.75 -13.75 8.61
N GLN A 52 -1.93 -12.43 8.52
CA GLN A 52 -2.87 -11.84 7.57
C GLN A 52 -2.57 -12.32 6.14
N HIS A 53 -3.64 -12.55 5.39
CA HIS A 53 -3.59 -12.84 3.97
C HIS A 53 -3.79 -11.53 3.22
N LEU A 54 -2.73 -11.06 2.57
CA LEU A 54 -2.76 -9.93 1.67
C LEU A 54 -3.12 -10.40 0.26
N LEU A 55 -4.00 -9.66 -0.39
CA LEU A 55 -4.31 -9.85 -1.80
C LEU A 55 -3.11 -9.46 -2.67
N SER A 56 -2.87 -10.25 -3.71
CA SER A 56 -1.97 -9.86 -4.79
C SER A 56 -2.36 -10.58 -6.06
N GLU A 57 -2.33 -9.85 -7.16
CA GLU A 57 -2.39 -10.42 -8.49
C GLU A 57 -1.12 -11.20 -8.82
N ASP A 58 -1.16 -11.93 -9.93
CA ASP A 58 0.03 -12.53 -10.52
C ASP A 58 0.85 -11.43 -11.21
N VAL A 59 2.18 -11.50 -11.12
CA VAL A 59 3.06 -10.53 -11.78
C VAL A 59 2.83 -10.63 -13.29
N PRO A 60 2.37 -9.56 -13.96
CA PRO A 60 2.05 -9.64 -15.38
C PRO A 60 3.31 -9.83 -16.22
N GLU A 61 3.17 -10.54 -17.35
CA GLU A 61 4.28 -10.65 -18.32
C GLU A 61 4.63 -9.26 -18.87
N GLY A 62 5.89 -8.86 -18.73
CA GLY A 62 6.35 -7.55 -19.17
C GLY A 62 5.91 -6.39 -18.27
N TRP A 63 5.70 -6.67 -16.97
CA TRP A 63 5.47 -5.66 -15.93
C TRP A 63 6.47 -4.49 -15.96
N ASP A 64 7.66 -4.70 -16.51
CA ASP A 64 8.76 -3.75 -16.62
C ASP A 64 9.04 -3.22 -18.04
N LYS A 65 8.25 -3.59 -19.06
CA LYS A 65 8.53 -3.22 -20.45
C LYS A 65 8.20 -1.76 -20.77
N GLU A 66 7.09 -1.26 -20.24
CA GLU A 66 6.66 0.12 -20.44
C GLU A 66 7.42 1.09 -19.52
N PRO A 67 7.46 2.40 -19.82
CA PRO A 67 8.08 3.39 -18.94
C PRO A 67 7.50 3.36 -17.53
N VAL A 68 6.16 3.25 -17.40
CA VAL A 68 5.50 3.03 -16.11
C VAL A 68 5.52 1.54 -15.77
N LYS A 69 6.23 1.17 -14.72
CA LYS A 69 6.31 -0.21 -14.23
C LYS A 69 5.02 -0.62 -13.53
N VAL A 70 4.56 -1.84 -13.76
CA VAL A 70 3.37 -2.39 -13.11
C VAL A 70 3.79 -3.22 -11.91
N LEU A 71 3.34 -2.81 -10.72
CA LEU A 71 3.57 -3.54 -9.48
C LEU A 71 2.30 -4.24 -9.04
N VAL A 72 2.51 -5.37 -8.39
CA VAL A 72 1.53 -6.18 -7.65
C VAL A 72 2.14 -6.52 -6.30
N GLY A 73 1.36 -7.00 -5.35
CA GLY A 73 1.88 -7.33 -4.01
C GLY A 73 3.10 -8.26 -4.02
N LYS A 74 3.22 -9.16 -5.01
CA LYS A 74 4.33 -10.11 -5.15
C LYS A 74 5.68 -9.52 -5.56
N ASN A 75 5.71 -8.43 -6.34
CA ASN A 75 6.97 -7.79 -6.80
C ASN A 75 7.16 -6.38 -6.22
N PHE A 76 6.20 -5.88 -5.43
CA PHE A 76 6.24 -4.53 -4.88
C PHE A 76 7.51 -4.28 -4.07
N ASP A 77 7.78 -5.10 -3.05
CA ASP A 77 8.89 -4.87 -2.12
C ASP A 77 10.25 -4.89 -2.83
N GLU A 78 10.43 -5.79 -3.79
CA GLU A 78 11.67 -5.89 -4.56
C GLU A 78 11.97 -4.60 -5.33
N VAL A 79 10.93 -3.97 -5.88
CA VAL A 79 11.07 -2.77 -6.72
C VAL A 79 11.06 -1.51 -5.87
N ALA A 80 10.04 -1.33 -5.03
CA ALA A 80 9.83 -0.10 -4.25
C ALA A 80 10.92 0.14 -3.20
N PHE A 81 11.48 -0.91 -2.62
CA PHE A 81 12.52 -0.81 -1.59
C PHE A 81 13.95 -1.00 -2.13
N ASP A 82 14.14 -0.95 -3.45
CA ASP A 82 15.47 -0.90 -4.07
C ASP A 82 16.18 0.40 -3.67
N LYS A 83 17.10 0.28 -2.70
CA LYS A 83 17.88 1.40 -2.17
C LYS A 83 18.79 2.07 -3.19
N SER A 84 18.95 1.54 -4.41
CA SER A 84 19.70 2.21 -5.46
C SER A 84 18.87 3.26 -6.22
N LYS A 85 17.54 3.27 -6.07
CA LYS A 85 16.63 4.10 -6.87
C LYS A 85 15.57 4.81 -6.02
N ASN A 86 15.19 5.98 -6.47
CA ASN A 86 13.99 6.67 -6.02
C ASN A 86 12.80 6.08 -6.79
N VAL A 87 11.84 5.49 -6.09
CA VAL A 87 10.70 4.81 -6.72
C VAL A 87 9.43 5.58 -6.42
N LEU A 88 8.85 6.21 -7.44
CA LEU A 88 7.55 6.86 -7.32
C LEU A 88 6.47 5.85 -7.70
N VAL A 89 5.49 5.64 -6.82
CA VAL A 89 4.38 4.72 -7.06
C VAL A 89 3.04 5.45 -7.02
N GLU A 90 2.24 5.31 -8.08
CA GLU A 90 0.81 5.62 -8.08
C GLU A 90 0.01 4.39 -7.61
N PHE A 91 -0.73 4.55 -6.52
CA PHE A 91 -1.73 3.60 -6.07
C PHE A 91 -3.10 4.04 -6.59
N TYR A 92 -3.70 3.23 -7.47
CA TYR A 92 -4.92 3.59 -8.18
C TYR A 92 -6.02 2.55 -8.03
N ALA A 93 -7.22 2.93 -8.47
CA ALA A 93 -8.35 2.03 -8.68
C ALA A 93 -8.82 2.15 -10.14
N PRO A 94 -9.05 1.04 -10.88
CA PRO A 94 -9.38 1.08 -12.32
C PRO A 94 -10.63 1.87 -12.68
N TRP A 95 -11.58 1.99 -11.75
CA TRP A 95 -12.83 2.74 -11.93
C TRP A 95 -12.75 4.19 -11.49
N CYS A 96 -11.70 4.61 -10.79
CA CYS A 96 -11.58 5.96 -10.26
C CYS A 96 -11.36 6.99 -11.39
N GLY A 97 -12.26 7.98 -11.47
CA GLY A 97 -12.17 9.05 -12.47
C GLY A 97 -10.92 9.92 -12.31
N HIS A 98 -10.48 10.17 -11.08
CA HIS A 98 -9.29 10.99 -10.80
C HIS A 98 -8.00 10.25 -11.22
N CYS A 99 -7.93 8.93 -11.03
CA CYS A 99 -6.83 8.10 -11.54
C CYS A 99 -6.76 8.14 -13.08
N LYS A 100 -7.92 8.02 -13.75
CA LYS A 100 -7.98 8.10 -15.22
C LYS A 100 -7.52 9.45 -15.77
N GLN A 101 -7.75 10.54 -15.03
CA GLN A 101 -7.24 11.87 -15.40
C GLN A 101 -5.73 12.01 -15.18
N LEU A 102 -5.19 11.35 -14.15
CA LEU A 102 -3.75 11.37 -13.84
C LEU A 102 -2.93 10.49 -14.80
N ALA A 103 -3.48 9.36 -15.25
CA ALA A 103 -2.80 8.40 -16.11
C ALA A 103 -1.99 9.02 -17.28
N PRO A 104 -2.55 9.89 -18.15
CA PRO A 104 -1.77 10.48 -19.24
C PRO A 104 -0.61 11.37 -18.76
N ILE A 105 -0.75 12.07 -17.63
CA ILE A 105 0.32 12.88 -17.03
C ILE A 105 1.40 11.95 -16.46
N TYR A 106 1.00 10.84 -15.85
CA TYR A 106 1.91 9.86 -15.26
C TYR A 106 2.71 9.09 -16.32
N ASP A 107 2.08 8.78 -17.46
CA ASP A 107 2.76 8.19 -18.62
C ASP A 107 3.80 9.17 -19.21
N GLU A 108 3.45 10.46 -19.34
CA GLU A 108 4.40 11.49 -19.80
C GLU A 108 5.57 11.68 -18.82
N LEU A 109 5.30 11.64 -17.52
CA LEU A 109 6.32 11.68 -16.48
C LEU A 109 7.28 10.49 -16.63
N ALA A 110 6.76 9.28 -16.74
CA ALA A 110 7.59 8.08 -16.89
C ALA A 110 8.45 8.11 -18.16
N GLU A 111 7.92 8.63 -19.26
CA GLU A 111 8.68 8.80 -20.50
C GLU A 111 9.91 9.72 -20.31
N LYS A 112 9.82 10.75 -19.45
CA LYS A 112 10.97 11.62 -19.11
C LYS A 112 12.05 10.91 -18.29
N TYR A 113 11.66 9.94 -17.45
CA TYR A 113 12.57 9.21 -16.56
C TYR A 113 12.95 7.81 -17.07
N LYS A 114 12.49 7.39 -18.25
CA LYS A 114 12.71 6.02 -18.77
C LYS A 114 14.19 5.60 -18.88
N ASP A 115 15.07 6.57 -19.14
CA ASP A 115 16.52 6.37 -19.29
C ASP A 115 17.29 6.72 -18.00
N SER A 116 16.58 7.07 -16.92
CA SER A 116 17.19 7.37 -15.61
C SER A 116 17.69 6.10 -14.94
N SER A 117 18.94 6.13 -14.43
CA SER A 117 19.47 5.07 -13.56
C SER A 117 18.90 5.12 -12.14
N ASP A 118 18.41 6.29 -11.74
CA ASP A 118 18.17 6.65 -10.34
C ASP A 118 16.68 6.75 -9.99
N VAL A 119 15.79 6.74 -10.98
CA VAL A 119 14.35 6.96 -10.78
C VAL A 119 13.55 5.85 -11.47
N VAL A 120 12.58 5.30 -10.75
CA VAL A 120 11.58 4.38 -11.30
C VAL A 120 10.20 4.98 -11.10
N ILE A 121 9.40 5.00 -12.17
CA ILE A 121 7.99 5.40 -12.12
C ILE A 121 7.15 4.13 -12.24
N ALA A 122 6.26 3.92 -11.28
CA ALA A 122 5.50 2.69 -11.15
C ALA A 122 4.05 2.93 -10.74
N LYS A 123 3.18 1.94 -10.97
CA LYS A 123 1.79 1.97 -10.53
C LYS A 123 1.36 0.61 -9.98
N MET A 124 0.41 0.62 -9.05
CA MET A 124 -0.20 -0.58 -8.50
C MET A 124 -1.71 -0.37 -8.35
N ASP A 125 -2.50 -1.36 -8.80
CA ASP A 125 -3.92 -1.43 -8.50
C ASP A 125 -4.10 -1.84 -7.03
N ALA A 126 -4.38 -0.86 -6.17
CA ALA A 126 -4.55 -1.06 -4.73
C ALA A 126 -5.92 -1.62 -4.35
N THR A 127 -6.76 -1.98 -5.33
CA THR A 127 -8.04 -2.68 -5.12
C THR A 127 -7.91 -4.19 -5.29
N ALA A 128 -6.90 -4.63 -6.05
CA ALA A 128 -6.57 -6.03 -6.28
C ALA A 128 -5.28 -6.47 -5.55
N ASN A 129 -4.52 -5.53 -4.99
CA ASN A 129 -3.26 -5.76 -4.30
C ASN A 129 -3.25 -5.03 -2.95
N GLU A 130 -2.85 -5.75 -1.89
CA GLU A 130 -2.71 -5.24 -0.53
C GLU A 130 -1.25 -5.35 -0.08
N LEU A 131 -0.77 -4.37 0.68
CA LEU A 131 0.57 -4.35 1.26
C LEU A 131 0.49 -4.28 2.77
N GLU A 132 1.44 -4.95 3.44
CA GLU A 132 1.52 -4.92 4.91
C GLU A 132 1.88 -3.52 5.42
N HIS A 133 2.90 -2.91 4.80
CA HIS A 133 3.58 -1.70 5.25
C HIS A 133 3.04 -0.42 4.60
N THR A 134 2.06 -0.51 3.70
CA THR A 134 1.49 0.65 3.02
C THR A 134 -0.01 0.47 2.87
N LYS A 135 -0.77 1.22 3.67
CA LYS A 135 -2.22 1.26 3.61
C LYS A 135 -2.65 2.37 2.64
N ILE A 136 -3.55 2.04 1.72
CA ILE A 136 -4.09 2.97 0.72
C ILE A 136 -5.59 3.10 0.94
N ASN A 137 -6.00 4.26 1.45
CA ASN A 137 -7.39 4.53 1.83
C ASN A 137 -8.12 5.46 0.83
N SER A 138 -7.41 6.04 -0.14
CA SER A 138 -7.99 6.90 -1.16
C SER A 138 -7.25 6.74 -2.49
N PHE A 139 -7.87 7.19 -3.59
CA PHE A 139 -7.30 7.04 -4.93
C PHE A 139 -7.41 8.35 -5.74
N PRO A 140 -6.38 8.69 -6.55
CA PRO A 140 -5.03 8.13 -6.49
C PRO A 140 -4.29 8.58 -5.23
N THR A 141 -3.40 7.74 -4.72
CA THR A 141 -2.37 8.09 -3.73
C THR A 141 -1.01 7.94 -4.41
N ILE A 142 -0.10 8.89 -4.21
CA ILE A 142 1.24 8.85 -4.78
C ILE A 142 2.24 8.87 -3.63
N LYS A 143 3.17 7.92 -3.61
CA LYS A 143 4.23 7.83 -2.61
C LYS A 143 5.59 7.71 -3.28
N LEU A 144 6.61 8.35 -2.71
CA LEU A 144 8.01 8.21 -3.10
C LEU A 144 8.73 7.35 -2.07
N TYR A 145 9.35 6.27 -2.54
CA TYR A 145 10.24 5.42 -1.76
C TYR A 145 11.68 5.86 -2.07
N LYS A 146 12.37 6.40 -1.06
CA LYS A 146 13.68 7.05 -1.27
C LYS A 146 14.82 6.05 -1.37
N LYS A 147 15.73 6.31 -2.31
CA LYS A 147 17.01 5.60 -2.40
C LYS A 147 17.82 5.78 -1.11
N GLY A 148 18.59 4.74 -0.75
CA GLY A 148 19.42 4.69 0.44
C GLY A 148 18.65 4.48 1.76
N THR A 149 17.59 5.26 2.00
CA THR A 149 16.86 5.26 3.28
C THR A 149 15.60 4.39 3.30
N ASN A 150 14.96 4.17 2.16
CA ASN A 150 13.59 3.63 2.05
C ASN A 150 12.56 4.43 2.87
N GLU A 151 12.84 5.70 3.17
CA GLU A 151 11.83 6.61 3.70
C GLU A 151 10.71 6.74 2.66
N VAL A 152 9.47 6.65 3.14
CA VAL A 152 8.28 6.79 2.31
C VAL A 152 7.72 8.19 2.50
N ILE A 153 7.61 8.95 1.41
CA ILE A 153 7.06 10.31 1.44
C ILE A 153 5.79 10.37 0.63
N ASP A 154 4.73 10.88 1.25
CA ASP A 154 3.43 11.08 0.61
C ASP A 154 3.43 12.37 -0.20
N PHE A 155 2.94 12.28 -1.44
CA PHE A 155 2.78 13.44 -2.30
C PHE A 155 1.38 14.05 -2.16
N ASN A 156 1.33 15.26 -1.63
CA ASN A 156 0.13 16.09 -1.50
C ASN A 156 0.18 17.36 -2.37
N GLY A 157 1.19 17.47 -3.26
CA GLY A 157 1.33 18.57 -4.20
C GLY A 157 0.36 18.54 -5.38
N GLU A 158 0.52 19.49 -6.30
CA GLU A 158 -0.31 19.58 -7.50
C GLU A 158 -0.05 18.39 -8.45
N ARG A 159 -1.11 17.68 -8.84
CA ARG A 159 -1.08 16.53 -9.75
C ARG A 159 -0.90 16.95 -11.22
N THR A 160 0.13 17.75 -11.47
CA THR A 160 0.58 18.17 -12.80
C THR A 160 1.94 17.55 -13.07
N LEU A 161 2.33 17.46 -14.35
CA LEU A 161 3.64 16.93 -14.75
C LEU A 161 4.78 17.63 -14.01
N GLU A 162 4.76 18.96 -13.97
CA GLU A 162 5.79 19.75 -13.30
C GLU A 162 5.73 19.63 -11.78
N GLY A 163 4.54 19.51 -11.18
CA GLY A 163 4.41 19.31 -9.73
C GLY A 163 5.04 18.00 -9.26
N ILE A 164 4.71 16.90 -9.94
CA ILE A 164 5.25 15.57 -9.60
C ILE A 164 6.74 15.47 -9.94
N ARG A 165 7.17 16.07 -11.06
CA ARG A 165 8.58 16.14 -11.42
C ARG A 165 9.40 16.86 -10.36
N ARG A 166 8.95 18.04 -9.88
CA ARG A 166 9.64 18.77 -8.82
C ARG A 166 9.73 17.96 -7.52
N PHE A 167 8.67 17.22 -7.19
CA PHE A 167 8.70 16.33 -6.02
C PHE A 167 9.81 15.28 -6.13
N ILE A 168 9.98 14.63 -7.28
CA ILE A 168 11.09 13.69 -7.51
C ILE A 168 12.44 14.42 -7.49
N ASP A 169 12.58 15.51 -8.25
CA ASP A 169 13.84 16.22 -8.45
C ASP A 169 14.34 16.90 -7.14
N THR A 170 13.44 17.18 -6.21
CA THR A 170 13.76 17.70 -4.86
C THR A 170 13.82 16.61 -3.80
N ASP A 171 13.90 15.34 -4.20
CA ASP A 171 14.06 14.18 -3.31
C ASP A 171 12.94 14.07 -2.26
N GLY A 172 11.73 14.40 -2.71
CA GLY A 172 10.50 14.34 -1.92
C GLY A 172 10.23 15.56 -1.05
N VAL A 173 10.88 16.71 -1.28
CA VAL A 173 10.65 17.93 -0.47
C VAL A 173 9.49 18.77 -1.00
N ASP A 174 9.48 19.11 -2.29
CA ASP A 174 8.43 19.96 -2.87
C ASP A 174 7.15 19.16 -3.16
N GLY A 175 6.07 19.44 -2.43
CA GLY A 175 4.81 18.71 -2.55
C GLY A 175 4.66 17.53 -1.59
N ALA A 176 5.56 17.39 -0.61
CA ALA A 176 5.39 16.47 0.51
C ALA A 176 4.13 16.81 1.32
N ALA A 177 3.48 15.78 1.87
CA ALA A 177 2.58 15.96 2.98
C ALA A 177 3.35 16.62 4.15
N VAL A 178 2.75 17.62 4.79
CA VAL A 178 3.22 18.07 6.10
C VAL A 178 3.06 16.87 7.02
N LYS A 179 4.15 16.38 7.62
CA LYS A 179 4.06 15.41 8.71
C LYS A 179 3.33 16.14 9.83
N GLU A 180 2.05 15.84 10.04
CA GLU A 180 1.43 16.11 11.33
C GLU A 180 2.24 15.25 12.31
N GLU A 181 3.10 15.90 13.10
CA GLU A 181 3.65 15.28 14.28
C GLU A 181 2.43 14.93 15.14
N GLU A 182 2.21 13.63 15.38
CA GLU A 182 1.29 13.18 16.42
C GLU A 182 1.82 13.78 17.72
N GLU A 183 1.31 14.94 18.12
CA GLU A 183 1.53 15.49 19.46
C GLU A 183 0.95 14.47 20.44
N ASP A 184 1.84 13.86 21.22
CA ASP A 184 1.54 12.91 22.28
C ASP A 184 0.36 13.43 23.14
N GLU A 185 -0.81 12.77 23.05
CA GLU A 185 -1.99 13.00 23.90
C GLU A 185 -1.76 12.60 25.38
N GLU A 186 -0.52 12.67 25.89
CA GLU A 186 -0.20 12.34 27.29
C GLU A 186 -0.33 13.53 28.25
N GLU A 187 -0.44 14.79 27.78
CA GLU A 187 -0.51 15.95 28.69
C GLU A 187 -1.92 16.30 29.22
N GLU A 188 -3.04 15.80 28.64
CA GLU A 188 -4.38 16.13 29.14
C GLU A 188 -4.85 15.27 30.33
N LYS A 189 -4.21 14.13 30.62
CA LYS A 189 -4.64 13.25 31.74
C LYS A 189 -4.12 13.68 33.11
N ASP A 190 -3.06 14.49 33.18
CA ASP A 190 -2.49 14.90 34.47
C ASP A 190 -3.26 16.09 35.09
N ASP A 191 -3.90 16.94 34.28
CA ASP A 191 -4.63 18.12 34.78
C ASP A 191 -6.06 17.80 35.26
N GLU A 192 -6.66 16.68 34.83
CA GLU A 192 -7.93 16.17 35.38
C GLU A 192 -7.73 15.43 36.72
N GLN A 193 -6.58 14.78 36.92
CA GLN A 193 -6.28 14.06 38.15
C GLN A 193 -5.90 15.02 39.29
N ALA A 194 -5.20 16.11 38.99
CA ALA A 194 -4.87 17.15 39.98
C ALA A 194 -6.10 17.91 40.52
N LYS A 195 -7.16 18.11 39.70
CA LYS A 195 -8.38 18.83 40.12
C LYS A 195 -9.35 17.98 40.94
N ARG A 196 -9.16 16.66 40.99
CA ARG A 196 -10.05 15.74 41.72
C ARG A 196 -9.61 15.48 43.16
N ASP A 197 -8.36 15.80 43.51
CA ASP A 197 -7.80 15.59 44.85
C ASP A 197 -7.92 16.84 45.77
N GLU A 198 -8.50 17.95 45.30
CA GLU A 198 -8.72 19.18 46.10
C GLU A 198 -10.19 19.49 46.45
N LEU A 199 -11.14 18.55 46.25
CA LEU A 199 -12.57 18.71 46.59
C LEU A 199 -13.08 17.70 47.62
#